data_AF-A0AB36VFH9-F1
#
_entry.id   AF-A0AB36VFH9-F1
#
_cell.length_a   1.000
_cell.length_b   1.000
_cell.length_c   1.000
_cell.angle_alpha   90.00
_cell.angle_beta   90.00
_cell.angle_gamma   90.00
#
_symmetry.space_group_name_H-M   'P 1'
#
loop_
_entity.id
_entity.type
_entity.pdbx_description
1 polymer ?
#
loop_
_entity_poly.entity_id
_entity_poly.type
_entity_poly.pdbx_seq_one_letter_code
_entity_poly.pdbx_strand_id
1 'polypeptide(L)'
;MKFLMSNIRELLLSENEWGDLKLIQKGQWIQGQKSQYQEIIFQHENKFYRYIQEREGSPFTDWYYLLHEDIEGCVECEEVEGVNVITKQWKRVEG
;
A
#
# COMPACT_ATOMS: atom_id res chain seq x y z
N MET A 1 11.88 3.70 7.05
CA MET A 1 11.73 2.95 8.32
C MET A 1 11.56 1.48 7.98
N LYS A 2 12.14 0.56 8.76
CA LYS A 2 12.01 -0.87 8.51
C LYS A 2 10.89 -1.48 9.36
N PHE A 3 10.11 -2.36 8.76
CA PHE A 3 9.04 -3.09 9.43
C PHE A 3 9.13 -4.58 9.09
N LEU A 4 8.80 -5.45 10.04
CA LEU A 4 8.70 -6.89 9.78
C LEU A 4 7.59 -7.15 8.75
N MET A 5 7.93 -7.85 7.66
CA MET A 5 6.98 -8.18 6.61
C MET A 5 5.80 -9.02 7.14
N SER A 6 6.04 -9.87 8.14
CA SER A 6 4.99 -10.62 8.83
C SER A 6 3.95 -9.69 9.47
N ASN A 7 4.36 -8.62 10.16
CA ASN A 7 3.44 -7.68 10.77
C ASN A 7 2.61 -6.92 9.72
N ILE A 8 3.22 -6.54 8.59
CA ILE A 8 2.49 -5.92 7.48
C ILE A 8 1.46 -6.91 6.90
N ARG A 9 1.83 -8.19 6.73
CA ARG A 9 0.88 -9.21 6.25
C ARG A 9 -0.30 -9.38 7.19
N GLU A 10 -0.06 -9.50 8.49
CA GLU A 10 -1.13 -9.61 9.49
C GLU A 10 -2.01 -8.36 9.51
N LEU A 11 -1.43 -7.16 9.37
CA LEU A 11 -2.20 -5.91 9.21
C LEU A 11 -3.11 -5.94 7.97
N LEU A 12 -2.62 -6.46 6.85
CA LEU A 12 -3.39 -6.56 5.60
C LEU A 12 -4.48 -7.62 5.65
N LEU A 13 -4.32 -8.64 6.49
CA LEU A 13 -5.31 -9.69 6.76
C LEU A 13 -6.38 -9.21 7.76
N SER A 14 -5.99 -8.42 8.76
CA SER A 14 -6.93 -7.86 9.75
C SER A 14 -7.77 -6.72 9.18
N GLU A 15 -7.29 -6.05 8.13
CA GLU A 15 -7.92 -4.92 7.45
C GLU A 15 -8.24 -3.71 8.34
N ASN A 16 -7.65 -3.64 9.54
CA ASN A 16 -7.84 -2.53 10.47
C ASN A 16 -6.58 -2.22 11.27
N GLU A 17 -6.16 -3.12 12.16
CA GLU A 17 -5.01 -2.91 13.03
C GLU A 17 -4.29 -4.23 13.35
N TRP A 18 -3.00 -4.15 13.62
CA TRP A 18 -2.19 -5.28 14.08
C TRP A 18 -1.02 -4.76 14.92
N GLY A 19 -0.97 -5.14 16.20
CA GLY A 19 0.01 -4.61 17.14
C GLY A 19 -0.15 -3.09 17.28
N ASP A 20 0.91 -2.36 16.97
CA ASP A 20 0.95 -0.88 16.96
C ASP A 20 0.73 -0.26 15.56
N LEU A 21 0.43 -1.10 14.57
CA LEU A 21 0.16 -0.67 13.20
C LEU A 21 -1.34 -0.50 12.98
N LYS A 22 -1.72 0.58 12.30
CA LYS A 22 -3.10 0.85 11.89
C LYS A 22 -3.18 1.07 10.38
N LEU A 23 -4.06 0.35 9.71
CA LEU A 23 -4.29 0.50 8.28
C LEU A 23 -5.07 1.79 8.03
N ILE A 24 -4.54 2.66 7.18
CA ILE A 24 -5.15 3.94 6.83
C ILE A 24 -5.76 3.87 5.44
N GLN A 25 -5.04 3.27 4.50
CA GLN A 25 -5.48 3.12 3.13
C GLN A 25 -4.92 1.83 2.53
N LYS A 26 -5.80 1.08 1.86
CA LYS A 26 -5.45 -0.04 0.99
C LYS A 26 -5.91 0.33 -0.41
N GLY A 27 -4.96 0.64 -1.28
CA GLY A 27 -5.22 1.07 -2.65
C GLY A 27 -5.84 -0.05 -3.49
N GLN A 28 -6.23 0.31 -4.72
CA GLN A 28 -6.62 -0.68 -5.73
C GLN A 28 -5.36 -1.24 -6.41
N TRP A 29 -5.47 -2.47 -6.91
CA TRP A 29 -4.43 -3.04 -7.77
C TRP A 29 -4.37 -2.29 -9.11
N ILE A 30 -3.18 -1.82 -9.45
CA ILE A 30 -2.86 -1.16 -10.71
C ILE A 30 -2.03 -2.12 -11.55
N GLN A 31 -2.44 -2.35 -12.80
CA GLN A 31 -1.72 -3.22 -13.74
C GLN A 31 -0.53 -2.49 -14.36
N GLY A 32 0.66 -3.07 -14.23
CA GLY A 32 1.89 -2.65 -14.89
C GLY A 32 2.47 -3.80 -15.71
N GLN A 33 2.20 -3.84 -17.01
CA GLN A 33 2.65 -4.94 -17.89
C GLN A 33 2.27 -6.34 -17.34
N LYS A 34 3.23 -7.11 -16.82
CA LYS A 34 3.04 -8.46 -16.25
C LYS A 34 2.88 -8.47 -14.73
N SER A 35 3.10 -7.35 -14.06
CA SER A 35 2.93 -7.20 -12.62
C SER A 35 1.72 -6.34 -12.29
N GLN A 36 1.24 -6.48 -11.06
CA GLN A 36 0.30 -5.56 -10.45
C GLN A 36 0.92 -5.04 -9.16
N TYR A 37 0.62 -3.79 -8.84
CA TYR A 37 1.03 -3.19 -7.58
C TYR A 37 -0.15 -2.47 -6.93
N GLN A 38 -0.12 -2.35 -5.61
CA GLN A 38 -1.04 -1.49 -4.87
C GLN A 38 -0.27 -0.73 -3.79
N GLU A 39 -0.71 0.50 -3.55
CA GLU A 39 -0.18 1.34 -2.48
C GLU A 39 -0.95 1.08 -1.19
N ILE A 40 -0.21 0.89 -0.10
CA ILE A 40 -0.75 0.69 1.24
C ILE A 40 -0.18 1.80 2.13
N ILE A 41 -1.06 2.54 2.80
CA ILE A 41 -0.69 3.53 3.80
C ILE A 41 -1.12 2.98 5.16
N PHE A 42 -0.18 2.95 6.10
CA PHE A 42 -0.44 2.58 7.48
C PHE A 42 0.20 3.59 8.43
N GLN A 43 -0.32 3.64 9.65
CA GLN A 43 0.19 4.46 10.72
C GLN A 43 0.92 3.56 11.72
N HIS A 44 2.06 4.04 12.20
CA HIS A 44 2.75 3.48 13.36
C HIS A 44 3.12 4.66 14.26
N GLU A 45 2.72 4.60 15.52
CA GLU A 45 2.73 5.74 16.45
C GLU A 45 1.96 6.95 15.85
N ASN A 46 2.62 8.09 15.67
CA ASN A 46 2.04 9.32 15.11
C ASN A 46 2.52 9.63 13.68
N LYS A 47 3.09 8.64 12.99
CA LYS A 47 3.64 8.80 11.64
C LYS A 47 2.98 7.85 10.66
N PHE A 48 2.92 8.26 9.40
CA PHE A 48 2.37 7.46 8.31
C PHE A 48 3.49 6.91 7.44
N TYR A 49 3.29 5.69 6.95
CA TYR A 49 4.26 4.99 6.15
C TYR A 49 3.59 4.37 4.92
N ARG A 50 4.33 4.38 3.82
CA ARG A 50 3.94 3.78 2.55
C ARG A 50 4.66 2.46 2.34
N TYR A 51 3.87 1.44 2.00
CA TYR A 51 4.34 0.16 1.48
C TYR A 51 3.73 -0.09 0.10
N ILE A 52 4.56 -0.50 -0.86
CA ILE A 52 4.11 -0.95 -2.17
C ILE A 52 4.08 -2.47 -2.16
N GLN A 53 2.89 -3.05 -2.28
CA GLN A 53 2.76 -4.49 -2.45
C GLN A 53 2.69 -4.81 -3.93
N GLU A 54 3.54 -5.74 -4.37
CA GLU A 54 3.62 -6.17 -5.76
C GLU A 54 3.27 -7.65 -5.90
N ARG A 55 2.66 -8.00 -7.02
CA ARG A 55 2.42 -9.39 -7.42
C ARG A 55 2.59 -9.56 -8.91
N GLU A 56 3.01 -10.74 -9.31
CA GLU A 56 3.14 -11.14 -10.71
C GLU A 56 2.28 -12.37 -10.98
N GLY A 57 1.79 -12.47 -12.21
CA GLY A 57 0.83 -13.50 -12.59
C GLY A 57 -0.09 -13.02 -13.71
N SER A 58 -1.20 -13.71 -13.87
CA SER A 58 -2.21 -13.36 -14.88
C SER A 58 -3.57 -13.90 -14.46
N PRO A 59 -4.67 -13.51 -15.11
CA PRO A 59 -5.96 -14.17 -14.90
C PRO A 59 -5.97 -15.68 -15.25
N PHE A 60 -4.92 -16.16 -15.93
CA PHE A 60 -4.79 -17.54 -16.39
C PHE A 60 -3.75 -18.36 -15.61
N THR A 61 -3.04 -17.73 -14.67
CA THR A 61 -1.97 -18.34 -13.87
C THR A 61 -2.10 -17.86 -12.43
N ASP A 62 -1.54 -18.59 -11.48
CA ASP A 62 -1.54 -18.12 -10.10
C ASP A 62 -0.79 -16.79 -9.96
N TRP A 63 -1.28 -15.94 -9.06
CA TRP A 63 -0.60 -14.72 -8.66
C TRP A 63 0.35 -15.04 -7.51
N TYR A 64 1.60 -14.59 -7.60
CA TYR A 64 2.57 -14.68 -6.53
C TYR A 64 3.03 -13.27 -6.12
N TYR A 65 3.16 -13.05 -4.81
CA TYR A 65 3.65 -11.77 -4.29
C TYR A 65 5.16 -11.66 -4.47
N LEU A 66 5.61 -10.51 -4.94
CA LEU A 66 7.02 -10.17 -4.93
C LEU A 66 7.39 -9.71 -3.51
N LEU A 67 8.36 -10.40 -2.92
CA LEU A 67 8.82 -10.11 -1.56
C LEU A 67 10.14 -9.35 -1.64
N HIS A 68 10.14 -8.12 -1.12
CA HIS A 68 11.30 -7.24 -1.06
C HIS A 68 11.80 -7.11 0.38
N GLU A 69 11.88 -8.25 1.09
CA GLU A 69 12.39 -8.30 2.46
C GLU A 69 13.91 -8.49 2.48
N ASP A 70 14.57 -7.92 3.50
CA ASP A 70 15.99 -8.15 3.77
C ASP A 70 16.23 -9.48 4.50
N ILE A 71 17.49 -9.76 4.86
CA ILE A 71 17.86 -11.00 5.56
C ILE A 71 17.17 -11.17 6.93
N GLU A 72 16.66 -10.09 7.51
CA GLU A 72 15.95 -10.09 8.79
C GLU A 72 14.41 -10.21 8.60
N GLY A 73 13.94 -10.36 7.36
CA GLY A 73 12.51 -10.39 7.03
C GLY A 73 11.84 -9.02 7.13
N CYS A 74 12.62 -7.94 7.12
CA CYS A 74 12.13 -6.58 7.17
C CYS A 74 11.97 -5.98 5.78
N VAL A 75 10.96 -5.12 5.60
CA VAL A 75 10.81 -4.28 4.41
C VAL A 75 11.01 -2.82 4.76
N GLU A 76 11.61 -2.08 3.85
CA GLU A 76 11.76 -0.63 3.96
C GLU A 76 10.48 0.08 3.49
N CYS A 77 9.91 0.89 4.37
CA CYS A 77 8.75 1.73 4.09
C CYS A 77 9.14 3.21 4.18
N GLU A 78 8.59 4.00 3.26
CA GLU A 78 8.81 5.45 3.21
C GLU A 78 7.86 6.17 4.15
N GLU A 79 8.37 7.09 4.96
CA GLU A 79 7.53 7.97 5.78
C GLU A 79 6.82 8.98 4.86
N VAL A 80 5.51 9.15 5.02
CA VAL A 80 4.67 10.01 4.17
C VAL A 80 3.77 10.90 5.02
N GLU A 81 3.27 11.98 4.42
CA GLU A 81 2.29 12.86 5.05
C GLU A 81 1.03 12.99 4.19
N GLY A 82 -0.14 13.01 4.84
CA GLY A 82 -1.42 13.20 4.16
C GLY A 82 -1.64 14.67 3.82
N VAL A 83 -1.63 15.01 2.53
CA VAL A 83 -1.92 16.37 2.05
C VAL A 83 -3.32 16.44 1.47
N ASN A 84 -4.20 17.24 2.07
CA ASN A 84 -5.53 17.51 1.54
C ASN A 84 -5.45 18.56 0.43
N VAL A 85 -5.80 18.19 -0.81
CA VAL A 85 -5.79 19.11 -1.96
C VAL A 85 -7.22 19.53 -2.31
N ILE A 86 -7.52 20.82 -2.21
CA ILE A 86 -8.78 21.41 -2.67
C ILE A 86 -8.58 21.89 -4.11
N THR A 87 -9.35 21.35 -5.07
CA THR A 87 -9.28 21.77 -6.48
C THR A 87 -10.59 22.42 -6.94
N LYS A 88 -10.48 23.49 -7.75
CA LYS A 88 -11.63 24.15 -8.39
C LYS A 88 -11.69 23.72 -9.85
N GLN A 89 -12.80 23.07 -10.24
CA GLN A 89 -13.05 22.68 -11.63
C GLN A 89 -14.20 23.50 -12.21
N TRP A 90 -14.02 23.98 -13.45
CA TRP A 90 -15.06 24.66 -14.21
C TRP A 90 -15.65 23.68 -15.23
N LYS A 91 -16.97 23.68 -15.39
CA LYS A 91 -17.68 22.87 -16.39
C LYS A 91 -18.37 23.79 -17.40
N ARG A 92 -18.51 23.29 -18.63
CA ARG A 92 -19.27 23.96 -19.68
C ARG A 92 -20.73 24.08 -19.24
N VAL A 93 -21.32 25.25 -19.46
CA VAL A 93 -22.77 25.45 -19.37
C VAL A 93 -23.34 25.20 -20.77
N GLU A 94 -24.22 24.21 -20.90
CA GLU A 94 -25.05 24.05 -22.10
C GLU A 94 -26.26 24.98 -21.93
N GLY A 95 -26.46 25.87 -22.91
CA GLY A 95 -27.54 26.85 -22.94
C GLY A 95 -28.63 26.48 -23.94
#